data_AF-A0A429QPZ4-F1
#
_entry.id   AF-A0A429QPZ4-F1
#
_cell.length_a   1.000
_cell.length_b   1.000
_cell.length_c   1.000
_cell.angle_alpha   90.00
_cell.angle_beta   90.00
_cell.angle_gamma   90.00
#
_symmetry.space_group_name_H-M   'P 1'
#
loop_
_entity.id
_entity.type
_entity.pdbx_description
1 polymer ?
#
loop_
_entity_poly.entity_id
_entity_poly.type
_entity_poly.pdbx_seq_one_letter_code
_entity_poly.pdbx_strand_id
1 'polypeptide(L)'
;MSMIRGSAAAAPARMVLDEAATAEASARALGLAIPVFRPDRRREATMRLVMDGSPSMAVWLDMLDELRAVCERLGAFRDVQVHHLHRLPDGTPAVGNGPCPDTASRSGEQLRDPTGRALTMVVSDCAGPLWREGEAQRLLHRWAQCAPCVVVQPLPQRLWGRSWLPTERGTLARVDGAGGRLRFRPDRPPRAGRPTGGLVVPVLPPSAAALGAWARLVAGLGSGAVPAEVGRVLPGHPAAPAAAPRMARPPRELVRRFRSSASPRAVQLAVYLSATPLTLPVMRLVQRTMLPDSEPSDLAEVLLSGLLRRAGAPQQPAQQHLRQVRRLRVGQH
;
A
#
# COMPACT_ATOMS: atom_id res chain seq x y z
N MET A 1 26.56 23.98 26.76
CA MET A 1 26.82 22.52 26.75
C MET A 1 26.36 21.97 25.41
N SER A 2 27.29 21.84 24.45
CA SER A 2 27.00 21.42 23.07
C SER A 2 27.07 19.89 23.00
N MET A 3 25.95 19.21 22.77
CA MET A 3 25.94 17.77 22.53
C MET A 3 26.10 17.49 21.04
N ILE A 4 27.27 16.96 20.72
CA ILE A 4 27.68 16.41 19.42
C ILE A 4 26.71 15.27 19.07
N ARG A 5 25.89 15.46 18.04
CA ARG A 5 25.12 14.36 17.44
C ARG A 5 26.09 13.47 16.68
N GLY A 6 26.27 12.24 17.14
CA GLY A 6 26.93 11.19 16.38
C GLY A 6 26.15 10.96 15.08
N SER A 7 26.74 11.37 13.96
CA SER A 7 26.31 10.95 12.62
C SER A 7 26.48 9.44 12.55
N ALA A 8 25.40 8.69 12.37
CA ALA A 8 25.48 7.27 12.02
C ALA A 8 26.29 7.16 10.71
N ALA A 9 27.52 6.64 10.80
CA ALA A 9 28.40 6.47 9.66
C ALA A 9 27.70 5.58 8.63
N ALA A 10 27.59 6.07 7.40
CA ALA A 10 27.08 5.27 6.27
C ALA A 10 27.95 4.01 6.14
N ALA A 11 27.31 2.83 6.03
CA ALA A 11 28.02 1.60 5.75
C ALA A 11 28.86 1.76 4.45
N PRO A 12 30.12 1.29 4.42
CA PRO A 12 30.98 1.47 3.26
C PRO A 12 30.34 0.85 2.01
N ALA A 13 30.38 1.59 0.90
CA ALA A 13 29.88 1.10 -0.39
C ALA A 13 30.66 -0.16 -0.79
N ARG A 14 29.95 -1.20 -1.25
CA ARG A 14 30.58 -2.44 -1.69
C ARG A 14 31.42 -2.12 -2.93
N MET A 15 32.73 -2.35 -2.87
CA MET A 15 33.62 -2.10 -3.99
C MET A 15 33.65 -3.34 -4.91
N VAL A 16 33.42 -3.16 -6.20
CA VAL A 16 33.56 -4.18 -7.25
C VAL A 16 34.68 -3.77 -8.20
N LEU A 17 35.35 -4.78 -8.77
CA LEU A 17 36.39 -4.55 -9.76
C LEU A 17 35.78 -3.87 -10.99
N ASP A 18 36.34 -2.74 -11.38
CA ASP A 18 36.09 -2.12 -12.68
C ASP A 18 37.01 -2.80 -13.68
N GLU A 19 36.51 -3.83 -14.36
CA GLU A 19 37.29 -4.66 -15.28
C GLU A 19 37.93 -3.83 -16.40
N ALA A 20 37.21 -2.83 -16.93
CA ALA A 20 37.71 -1.96 -17.99
C ALA A 20 38.84 -1.04 -17.48
N ALA A 21 38.61 -0.35 -16.35
CA ALA A 21 39.64 0.50 -15.77
C ALA A 21 40.85 -0.31 -15.24
N THR A 22 40.61 -1.53 -14.75
CA THR A 22 41.65 -2.49 -14.34
C THR A 22 42.49 -2.92 -15.53
N ALA A 23 41.87 -3.29 -16.65
CA ALA A 23 42.57 -3.65 -17.87
C ALA A 23 43.43 -2.49 -18.38
N GLU A 24 42.89 -1.27 -18.37
CA GLU A 24 43.59 -0.07 -18.84
C GLU A 24 44.72 0.39 -17.90
N ALA A 25 44.53 0.26 -16.58
CA ALA A 25 45.60 0.52 -15.61
C ALA A 25 46.71 -0.53 -15.71
N SER A 26 46.36 -1.80 -15.88
CA SER A 26 47.32 -2.90 -16.00
C SER A 26 48.11 -2.83 -17.31
N ALA A 27 47.47 -2.44 -18.41
CA ALA A 27 48.13 -2.24 -19.70
C ALA A 27 49.17 -1.11 -19.64
N ARG A 28 48.88 -0.03 -18.91
CA ARG A 28 49.80 1.09 -18.70
C ARG A 28 50.96 0.77 -17.75
N ALA A 29 50.78 -0.23 -16.89
CA ALA A 29 51.76 -0.64 -15.90
C ALA A 29 52.70 -1.75 -16.38
N LEU A 30 52.90 -1.88 -17.71
CA LEU A 30 53.87 -2.78 -18.33
C LEU A 30 53.75 -4.25 -17.86
N GLY A 31 52.52 -4.73 -17.65
CA GLY A 31 52.23 -6.12 -17.30
C GLY A 31 51.95 -6.40 -15.82
N LEU A 32 51.97 -5.37 -14.96
CA LEU A 32 51.50 -5.50 -13.57
C LEU A 32 49.97 -5.43 -13.50
N ALA A 33 49.33 -6.39 -12.84
CA ALA A 33 47.89 -6.38 -12.62
C ALA A 33 47.51 -5.34 -11.56
N ILE A 34 46.91 -4.23 -11.98
CA ILE A 34 46.46 -3.15 -11.09
C ILE A 34 44.93 -3.17 -10.99
N PRO A 35 44.36 -3.76 -9.92
CA PRO A 35 42.92 -3.78 -9.75
C PRO A 35 42.39 -2.39 -9.43
N VAL A 36 41.51 -1.87 -10.29
CA VAL A 36 40.77 -0.63 -10.06
C VAL A 36 39.39 -1.00 -9.57
N PHE A 37 39.00 -0.48 -8.40
CA PHE A 37 37.69 -0.75 -7.82
C PHE A 37 36.77 0.46 -7.96
N ARG A 38 35.48 0.18 -8.20
CA ARG A 38 34.42 1.18 -8.20
C ARG A 38 33.30 0.75 -7.23
N PRO A 39 32.56 1.70 -6.64
CA PRO A 39 31.39 1.36 -5.85
C PRO A 39 30.34 0.64 -6.70
N ASP A 40 29.88 -0.52 -6.23
CA ASP A 40 28.83 -1.34 -6.84
C ASP A 40 27.48 -0.65 -6.69
N ARG A 41 27.23 0.33 -7.57
CA ARG A 41 25.94 1.03 -7.61
C ARG A 41 24.79 0.15 -8.13
N ARG A 42 25.05 -1.05 -8.65
CA ARG A 42 24.06 -1.82 -9.41
C ARG A 42 23.12 -2.65 -8.53
N ARG A 43 23.50 -2.97 -7.27
CA ARG A 43 22.71 -3.85 -6.37
C ARG A 43 22.70 -3.38 -4.93
N GLU A 44 22.58 -2.07 -4.71
CA GLU A 44 22.51 -1.55 -3.35
C GLU A 44 21.10 -1.52 -2.76
N ALA A 45 20.09 -1.49 -3.64
CA ALA A 45 18.72 -1.26 -3.22
C ALA A 45 18.03 -2.54 -2.73
N THR A 46 17.34 -2.47 -1.59
CA THR A 46 16.41 -3.50 -1.12
C THR A 46 14.99 -3.12 -1.54
N MET A 47 14.26 -4.03 -2.18
CA MET A 47 12.83 -3.88 -2.43
C MET A 47 12.05 -4.32 -1.20
N ARG A 48 11.13 -3.50 -0.70
CA ARG A 48 10.18 -3.85 0.36
C ARG A 48 8.78 -3.84 -0.20
N LEU A 49 8.19 -5.02 -0.33
CA LEU A 49 6.79 -5.22 -0.65
C LEU A 49 6.00 -5.25 0.66
N VAL A 50 5.13 -4.28 0.88
CA VAL A 50 4.34 -4.16 2.11
C VAL A 50 2.86 -4.30 1.77
N MET A 51 2.26 -5.44 2.05
CA MET A 51 0.84 -5.68 1.78
C MET A 51 -0.02 -5.25 2.97
N ASP A 52 -1.07 -4.49 2.70
CA ASP A 52 -2.11 -4.20 3.70
C ASP A 52 -2.78 -5.50 4.18
N GLY A 53 -2.82 -5.71 5.49
CA GLY A 53 -3.39 -6.90 6.16
C GLY A 53 -4.90 -6.83 6.38
N SER A 54 -5.60 -5.87 5.78
CA SER A 54 -7.06 -5.77 5.90
C SER A 54 -7.79 -6.93 5.20
N PRO A 55 -9.00 -7.32 5.64
CA PRO A 55 -9.68 -8.50 5.10
C PRO A 55 -9.97 -8.45 3.59
N SER A 56 -10.19 -7.26 3.03
CA SER A 56 -10.39 -7.08 1.59
C SER A 56 -9.12 -7.37 0.79
N MET A 57 -7.95 -7.37 1.43
CA MET A 57 -6.68 -7.64 0.78
C MET A 57 -6.43 -9.12 0.52
N ALA A 58 -7.16 -10.01 1.20
CA ALA A 58 -6.98 -11.43 1.05
C ALA A 58 -7.22 -11.95 -0.38
N VAL A 59 -8.02 -11.25 -1.21
CA VAL A 59 -8.23 -11.61 -2.63
C VAL A 59 -6.99 -11.37 -3.49
N TRP A 60 -6.04 -10.55 -3.03
CA TRP A 60 -4.87 -10.07 -3.80
C TRP A 60 -3.55 -10.75 -3.43
N LEU A 61 -3.58 -11.85 -2.66
CA LEU A 61 -2.36 -12.57 -2.25
C LEU A 61 -1.58 -13.09 -3.46
N ASP A 62 -2.27 -13.72 -4.42
CA ASP A 62 -1.65 -14.25 -5.64
C ASP A 62 -0.92 -13.13 -6.43
N MET A 63 -1.50 -11.92 -6.48
CA MET A 63 -0.88 -10.75 -7.13
C MET A 63 0.37 -10.24 -6.38
N LEU A 64 0.38 -10.30 -5.05
CA LEU A 64 1.60 -9.99 -4.28
C LEU A 64 2.72 -10.97 -4.62
N ASP A 65 2.41 -12.27 -4.69
CA ASP A 65 3.39 -13.31 -5.02
C ASP A 65 3.93 -13.14 -6.45
N GLU A 66 3.07 -12.77 -7.40
CA GLU A 66 3.50 -12.42 -8.76
C GLU A 66 4.40 -11.19 -8.79
N LEU A 67 4.06 -10.12 -8.07
CA LEU A 67 4.90 -8.93 -7.96
C LEU A 67 6.26 -9.24 -7.34
N ARG A 68 6.28 -10.09 -6.30
CA ARG A 68 7.51 -10.58 -5.67
C ARG A 68 8.36 -11.33 -6.69
N ALA A 69 7.80 -12.31 -7.39
CA ALA A 69 8.51 -13.09 -8.39
C ALA A 69 9.04 -12.22 -9.54
N VAL A 70 8.30 -11.19 -9.96
CA VAL A 70 8.78 -10.20 -10.94
C VAL A 70 9.98 -9.42 -10.37
N CYS A 71 9.89 -8.91 -9.14
CA CYS A 71 11.00 -8.16 -8.52
C CYS A 71 12.26 -9.00 -8.35
N GLU A 72 12.13 -10.27 -7.96
CA GLU A 72 13.24 -11.20 -7.83
C GLU A 72 13.87 -11.50 -9.20
N ARG A 73 13.06 -11.77 -10.24
CA ARG A 73 13.55 -12.04 -11.60
C ARG A 73 14.23 -10.85 -12.27
N LEU A 74 13.87 -9.61 -11.90
CA LEU A 74 14.53 -8.41 -12.44
C LEU A 74 16.02 -8.33 -12.02
N GLY A 75 16.42 -8.97 -10.92
CA GLY A 75 17.82 -8.97 -10.46
C GLY A 75 18.40 -7.59 -10.12
N ALA A 76 17.54 -6.57 -10.02
CA ALA A 76 17.90 -5.17 -9.79
C ALA A 76 18.08 -4.83 -8.30
N PHE A 77 17.60 -5.69 -7.41
CA PHE A 77 17.63 -5.50 -5.97
C PHE A 77 18.60 -6.47 -5.30
N ARG A 78 19.23 -6.04 -4.21
CA ARG A 78 20.03 -6.93 -3.35
C ARG A 78 19.15 -8.03 -2.75
N ASP A 79 17.96 -7.64 -2.35
CA ASP A 79 17.02 -8.43 -1.58
C ASP A 79 15.59 -7.92 -1.84
N VAL A 80 14.61 -8.83 -1.79
CA VAL A 80 13.19 -8.55 -1.94
C VAL A 80 12.48 -9.05 -0.68
N GLN A 81 12.07 -8.11 0.16
CA GLN A 81 11.45 -8.39 1.46
C GLN A 81 9.95 -8.21 1.38
N VAL A 82 9.20 -9.19 1.87
CA VAL A 82 7.74 -9.14 1.95
C VAL A 82 7.32 -8.94 3.40
N HIS A 83 6.46 -7.95 3.62
CA HIS A 83 5.87 -7.61 4.91
C HIS A 83 4.37 -7.46 4.78
N HIS A 84 3.63 -7.70 5.85
CA HIS A 84 2.21 -7.41 5.96
C HIS A 84 1.97 -6.34 7.02
N LEU A 85 1.20 -5.31 6.67
CA LEU A 85 0.87 -4.18 7.52
C LEU A 85 -0.46 -4.43 8.25
N HIS A 86 -0.38 -4.54 9.57
CA HIS A 86 -1.49 -4.86 10.47
C HIS A 86 -1.86 -3.68 11.36
N ARG A 87 -3.14 -3.62 11.74
CA ARG A 87 -3.61 -2.75 12.83
C ARG A 87 -3.60 -3.54 14.13
N LEU A 88 -2.82 -3.10 15.11
CA LEU A 88 -2.86 -3.66 16.46
C LEU A 88 -4.13 -3.21 17.22
N PRO A 89 -4.50 -3.86 18.33
CA PRO A 89 -5.69 -3.49 19.11
C PRO A 89 -5.71 -2.02 19.57
N ASP A 90 -4.54 -1.48 19.90
CA ASP A 90 -4.33 -0.07 20.28
C ASP A 90 -4.40 0.91 19.09
N GLY A 91 -4.58 0.40 17.87
CA GLY A 91 -4.65 1.18 16.64
C GLY A 91 -3.29 1.44 15.97
N THR A 92 -2.19 1.03 16.60
CA THR A 92 -0.86 1.27 16.03
C THR A 92 -0.59 0.39 14.81
N PRO A 93 0.13 0.91 13.80
CA PRO A 93 0.52 0.12 12.65
C PRO A 93 1.73 -0.78 13.00
N ALA A 94 1.58 -2.08 12.74
CA ALA A 94 2.64 -3.07 12.90
C ALA A 94 2.91 -3.81 11.59
N VAL A 95 4.13 -4.29 11.42
CA VAL A 95 4.57 -5.09 10.28
C VAL A 95 4.94 -6.49 10.74
N GLY A 96 4.43 -7.50 10.05
CA GLY A 96 4.76 -8.91 10.28
C GLY A 96 5.13 -9.61 8.98
N ASN A 97 5.61 -10.85 9.06
CA ASN A 97 6.03 -11.63 7.90
C ASN A 97 4.89 -12.42 7.23
N GLY A 98 3.70 -12.42 7.83
CA GLY A 98 2.55 -13.18 7.36
C GLY A 98 1.23 -12.41 7.39
N PRO A 99 0.19 -12.97 6.76
CA PRO A 99 -1.11 -12.31 6.60
C PRO A 99 -1.89 -12.17 7.91
N CYS A 100 -1.48 -12.86 8.96
CA CYS A 100 -2.02 -12.70 10.30
C CYS A 100 -0.98 -12.02 11.20
N PRO A 101 -1.39 -11.12 12.10
CA PRO A 101 -0.48 -10.57 13.10
C PRO A 101 0.00 -11.70 14.02
N ASP A 102 1.29 -11.69 14.32
CA ASP A 102 1.96 -12.64 15.20
C ASP A 102 2.70 -11.91 16.33
N THR A 103 3.25 -12.66 17.28
CA THR A 103 4.04 -12.08 18.38
C THR A 103 5.36 -11.47 17.90
N ALA A 104 5.81 -11.80 16.69
CA ALA A 104 7.01 -11.24 16.06
C ALA A 104 6.75 -9.92 15.32
N SER A 105 5.50 -9.44 15.30
CA SER A 105 5.10 -8.22 14.62
C SER A 105 5.76 -7.01 15.26
N ARG A 106 6.33 -6.14 14.43
CA ARG A 106 7.16 -5.02 14.85
C ARG A 106 6.48 -3.71 14.50
N SER A 107 6.90 -2.60 15.13
CA SER A 107 6.39 -1.28 14.73
C SER A 107 6.66 -1.01 13.25
N GLY A 108 5.67 -0.49 12.53
CA GLY A 108 5.83 -0.08 11.13
C GLY A 108 6.95 0.93 10.91
N GLU A 109 7.34 1.68 11.96
CA GLU A 109 8.49 2.60 11.94
C GLU A 109 9.80 1.90 11.58
N GLN A 110 9.94 0.61 11.84
CA GLN A 110 11.18 -0.13 11.54
C GLN A 110 11.46 -0.23 10.03
N LEU A 111 10.43 -0.08 9.18
CA LEU A 111 10.63 -0.02 7.73
C LEU A 111 11.09 1.37 7.25
N ARG A 112 11.21 2.36 8.14
CA ARG A 112 11.82 3.64 7.80
C ARG A 112 13.33 3.43 7.62
N ASP A 113 13.81 3.66 6.40
CA ASP A 113 15.23 3.53 6.08
C ASP A 113 15.87 4.90 5.81
N PRO A 114 16.55 5.51 6.81
CA PRO A 114 17.23 6.78 6.63
C PRO A 114 18.45 6.69 5.69
N THR A 115 18.92 5.48 5.33
CA THR A 115 20.04 5.32 4.38
C THR A 115 19.62 5.56 2.94
N GLY A 116 18.31 5.55 2.64
CA GLY A 116 17.79 5.75 1.29
C GLY A 116 18.11 4.59 0.33
N ARG A 117 18.51 3.43 0.87
CA ARG A 117 18.88 2.22 0.09
C ARG A 117 17.72 1.23 0.00
N ALA A 118 16.54 1.57 0.50
CA ALA A 118 15.33 0.77 0.31
C ALA A 118 14.35 1.48 -0.62
N LEU A 119 13.62 0.69 -1.39
CA LEU A 119 12.47 1.16 -2.14
C LEU A 119 11.24 0.43 -1.60
N THR A 120 10.22 1.19 -1.21
CA THR A 120 9.03 0.63 -0.56
C THR A 120 7.84 0.68 -1.51
N MET A 121 7.26 -0.48 -1.78
CA MET A 121 6.04 -0.64 -2.55
C MET A 121 4.94 -1.18 -1.63
N VAL A 122 3.94 -0.34 -1.36
CA VAL A 122 2.78 -0.71 -0.54
C VAL A 122 1.68 -1.24 -1.43
N VAL A 123 1.21 -2.46 -1.20
CA VAL A 123 0.10 -3.07 -1.93
C VAL A 123 -1.16 -2.93 -1.09
N SER A 124 -2.10 -2.08 -1.50
CA SER A 124 -3.30 -1.79 -0.70
C SER A 124 -4.44 -1.24 -1.55
N ASP A 125 -5.67 -1.61 -1.19
CA ASP A 125 -6.91 -0.99 -1.69
C ASP A 125 -7.24 0.36 -1.00
N CYS A 126 -6.41 0.76 -0.04
CA CYS A 126 -6.52 1.94 0.82
C CYS A 126 -7.89 2.10 1.49
N ALA A 127 -8.61 1.00 1.74
CA ALA A 127 -9.95 1.01 2.32
C ALA A 127 -9.98 0.58 3.79
N GLY A 128 -8.90 -0.05 4.27
CA GLY A 128 -8.79 -0.61 5.61
C GLY A 128 -8.80 0.42 6.77
N PRO A 129 -8.96 -0.05 8.01
CA PRO A 129 -9.03 0.81 9.20
C PRO A 129 -7.81 1.73 9.41
N LEU A 130 -6.59 1.25 9.15
CA LEU A 130 -5.37 2.07 9.26
C LEU A 130 -5.43 3.30 8.35
N TRP A 131 -5.96 3.12 7.14
CA TRP A 131 -6.13 4.23 6.21
C TRP A 131 -7.24 5.17 6.66
N ARG A 132 -8.35 4.63 7.18
CA ARG A 132 -9.42 5.45 7.74
C ARG A 132 -8.96 6.32 8.92
N GLU A 133 -8.11 5.77 9.78
CA GLU A 133 -7.60 6.43 10.98
C GLU A 133 -6.42 7.38 10.69
N GLY A 134 -5.95 7.41 9.44
CA GLY A 134 -4.83 8.23 9.00
C GLY A 134 -3.46 7.63 9.34
N GLU A 135 -3.41 6.48 10.04
CA GLU A 135 -2.16 5.85 10.50
C GLU A 135 -1.29 5.38 9.33
N ALA A 136 -1.91 4.76 8.31
CA ALA A 136 -1.19 4.32 7.12
C ALA A 136 -0.59 5.51 6.36
N GLN A 137 -1.32 6.62 6.24
CA GLN A 137 -0.84 7.83 5.57
C GLN A 137 0.29 8.50 6.36
N ARG A 138 0.18 8.56 7.70
CA ARG A 138 1.25 9.09 8.56
C ARG A 138 2.52 8.24 8.46
N LEU A 139 2.38 6.92 8.44
CA LEU A 139 3.49 5.99 8.27
C LEU A 139 4.14 6.12 6.88
N LEU A 140 3.32 6.17 5.84
CA LEU A 140 3.77 6.35 4.46
C LEU A 140 4.47 7.70 4.25
N HIS A 141 4.01 8.76 4.93
CA HIS A 141 4.72 10.04 4.95
C HIS A 141 6.13 9.89 5.53
N ARG A 142 6.29 9.20 6.67
CA ARG A 142 7.60 8.98 7.31
C ARG A 142 8.53 8.12 6.46
N TRP A 143 8.02 7.13 5.75
CA TRP A 143 8.81 6.35 4.80
C TRP A 143 9.23 7.18 3.58
N ALA A 144 8.29 7.92 2.98
CA ALA A 144 8.53 8.73 1.79
C ALA A 144 9.49 9.91 2.03
N GLN A 145 9.72 10.31 3.28
CA GLN A 145 10.74 11.30 3.65
C GLN A 145 12.17 10.80 3.40
N CYS A 146 12.41 9.49 3.49
CA CYS A 146 13.75 8.93 3.49
C CYS A 146 14.08 8.22 2.17
N ALA A 147 13.10 7.58 1.54
CA ALA A 147 13.34 6.79 0.35
C ALA A 147 12.12 6.75 -0.59
N PRO A 148 12.29 6.37 -1.87
CA PRO A 148 11.20 6.25 -2.82
C PRO A 148 10.12 5.28 -2.31
N CYS A 149 8.89 5.78 -2.25
CA CYS A 149 7.71 5.02 -1.86
C CYS A 149 6.66 5.09 -2.96
N VAL A 150 5.91 3.99 -3.14
CA VAL A 150 4.80 3.90 -4.09
C VAL A 150 3.68 3.05 -3.50
N VAL A 151 2.44 3.35 -3.85
CA VAL A 151 1.28 2.52 -3.55
C VAL A 151 0.83 1.82 -4.83
N VAL A 152 0.75 0.49 -4.82
CA VAL A 152 0.08 -0.30 -5.86
C VAL A 152 -1.33 -0.55 -5.39
N GLN A 153 -2.30 0.06 -6.07
CA GLN A 153 -3.71 -0.02 -5.72
C GLN A 153 -4.45 -0.93 -6.71
N PRO A 154 -4.81 -2.16 -6.31
CA PRO A 154 -5.32 -3.18 -7.23
C PRO A 154 -6.79 -2.95 -7.63
N LEU A 155 -7.51 -2.07 -6.94
CA LEU A 155 -8.85 -1.69 -7.35
C LEU A 155 -8.84 -0.96 -8.70
N PRO A 156 -9.92 -1.06 -9.50
CA PRO A 156 -10.10 -0.23 -10.68
C PRO A 156 -10.01 1.26 -10.34
N GLN A 157 -9.32 2.05 -11.17
CA GLN A 157 -9.02 3.46 -10.89
C GLN A 157 -10.27 4.31 -10.58
N ARG A 158 -11.43 3.96 -11.14
CA ARG A 158 -12.73 4.60 -10.83
C ARG A 158 -13.10 4.57 -9.33
N LEU A 159 -12.59 3.58 -8.59
CA LEU A 159 -12.87 3.39 -7.17
C LEU A 159 -11.87 4.10 -6.25
N TRP A 160 -10.72 4.54 -6.77
CA TRP A 160 -9.67 5.17 -5.97
C TRP A 160 -10.13 6.45 -5.30
N GLY A 161 -11.04 7.20 -5.93
CA GLY A 161 -11.64 8.39 -5.33
C GLY A 161 -12.51 8.10 -4.09
N ARG A 162 -12.81 6.83 -3.80
CA ARG A 162 -13.60 6.37 -2.65
C ARG A 162 -12.75 5.67 -1.58
N SER A 163 -11.46 5.47 -1.83
CA SER A 163 -10.54 4.97 -0.80
C SER A 163 -10.15 6.11 0.16
N TRP A 164 -9.46 5.77 1.24
CA TRP A 164 -8.94 6.73 2.20
C TRP A 164 -7.60 7.34 1.76
N LEU A 165 -7.12 7.01 0.55
CA LEU A 165 -6.02 7.68 -0.13
C LEU A 165 -6.48 8.12 -1.54
N PRO A 166 -7.38 9.13 -1.64
CA PRO A 166 -7.86 9.58 -2.92
C PRO A 166 -6.74 10.21 -3.73
N THR A 167 -6.71 9.94 -5.04
CA THR A 167 -5.65 10.42 -5.91
C THR A 167 -5.95 11.79 -6.51
N GLU A 168 -4.86 12.48 -6.85
CA GLU A 168 -4.80 13.66 -7.71
C GLU A 168 -4.04 13.29 -9.00
N ARG A 169 -4.64 13.62 -10.13
CA ARG A 169 -4.01 13.45 -11.45
C ARG A 169 -3.09 14.63 -11.75
N GLY A 170 -1.94 14.33 -12.34
CA GLY A 170 -0.98 15.35 -12.77
C GLY A 170 0.23 14.76 -13.47
N THR A 171 1.32 15.52 -13.46
CA THR A 171 2.62 15.09 -13.98
C THR A 171 3.64 15.01 -12.85
N LEU A 172 4.42 13.94 -12.84
CA LEU A 172 5.44 13.64 -11.85
C LEU A 172 6.82 13.64 -12.51
N ALA A 173 7.77 14.39 -11.96
CA ALA A 173 9.14 14.45 -12.44
C ALA A 173 10.12 14.15 -11.31
N ARG A 174 11.23 13.49 -11.61
CA ARG A 174 12.36 13.38 -10.69
C ARG A 174 13.07 14.73 -10.63
N VAL A 175 13.51 15.12 -9.45
CA VAL A 175 14.34 16.31 -9.25
C VAL A 175 15.79 15.85 -9.09
N ASP A 176 16.65 16.26 -10.02
CA ASP A 176 18.07 15.93 -9.98
C ASP A 176 18.77 16.54 -8.77
N GLY A 177 19.80 15.84 -8.25
CA GLY A 177 20.59 16.27 -7.09
C GLY A 177 19.88 16.19 -5.73
N ALA A 178 18.56 15.99 -5.69
CA ALA A 178 17.77 15.99 -4.46
C ALA A 178 17.50 14.58 -3.87
N GLY A 179 18.44 13.64 -4.02
CA GLY A 179 18.29 12.28 -3.50
C GLY A 179 17.11 11.50 -4.11
N GLY A 180 16.70 11.83 -5.34
CA GLY A 180 15.58 11.16 -6.02
C GLY A 180 14.19 11.65 -5.61
N ARG A 181 14.08 12.85 -5.01
CA ARG A 181 12.78 13.47 -4.73
C ARG A 181 11.94 13.64 -5.99
N LEU A 182 10.63 13.48 -5.81
CA LEU A 182 9.64 13.61 -6.86
C LEU A 182 8.94 14.96 -6.75
N ARG A 183 8.82 15.68 -7.87
CA ARG A 183 8.03 16.90 -8.00
C ARG A 183 6.75 16.60 -8.76
N PHE A 184 5.63 16.93 -8.15
CA PHE A 184 4.31 16.75 -8.75
C PHE A 184 3.71 18.09 -9.15
N ARG A 185 3.13 18.14 -10.35
CA ARG A 185 2.32 19.26 -10.84
C ARG A 185 0.90 18.75 -11.12
N PRO A 186 -0.12 19.20 -10.37
CA PRO A 186 -1.49 18.73 -10.57
C PRO A 186 -2.08 19.28 -11.87
N ASP A 187 -2.96 18.49 -12.51
CA ASP A 187 -3.70 18.91 -13.72
C ASP A 187 -4.84 19.88 -13.39
N ARG A 188 -5.32 19.86 -12.13
CA ARG A 188 -6.49 20.62 -11.66
C ARG A 188 -6.19 21.26 -10.30
N PRO A 189 -6.85 22.37 -9.96
CA PRO A 189 -6.70 22.99 -8.65
C PRO A 189 -7.17 22.04 -7.53
N PRO A 190 -6.66 22.20 -6.29
CA PRO A 190 -7.09 21.42 -5.14
C PRO A 190 -8.61 21.52 -4.94
N ARG A 191 -9.25 20.40 -4.63
CA ARG A 191 -10.66 20.40 -4.22
C ARG A 191 -10.80 20.90 -2.79
N ALA A 192 -11.83 21.70 -2.52
CA ALA A 192 -12.17 22.15 -1.17
C ALA A 192 -12.34 20.94 -0.22
N GLY A 193 -11.82 21.07 1.00
CA GLY A 193 -11.88 20.03 2.03
C GLY A 193 -10.88 18.89 1.87
N ARG A 194 -10.02 18.90 0.85
CA ARG A 194 -8.87 17.97 0.78
C ARG A 194 -7.64 18.58 1.45
N PRO A 195 -6.79 17.76 2.10
CA PRO A 195 -5.56 18.27 2.67
C PRO A 195 -4.65 18.88 1.60
N THR A 196 -4.25 20.13 1.82
CA THR A 196 -3.25 20.82 1.01
C THR A 196 -1.87 20.69 1.66
N GLY A 197 -0.82 20.52 0.84
CA GLY A 197 0.55 20.32 1.32
C GLY A 197 0.91 18.83 1.49
N GLY A 198 1.92 18.57 2.33
CA GLY A 198 2.46 17.23 2.56
C GLY A 198 3.31 16.69 1.42
N LEU A 199 3.64 15.40 1.51
CA LEU A 199 4.35 14.67 0.45
C LEU A 199 3.34 14.03 -0.51
N VAL A 200 3.78 13.87 -1.76
CA VAL A 200 3.04 13.16 -2.80
C VAL A 200 3.64 11.77 -2.97
N VAL A 201 2.79 10.76 -2.94
CA VAL A 201 3.19 9.37 -3.14
C VAL A 201 2.50 8.85 -4.39
N PRO A 202 3.24 8.32 -5.38
CA PRO A 202 2.63 7.76 -6.58
C PRO A 202 1.71 6.59 -6.23
N VAL A 203 0.56 6.54 -6.89
CA VAL A 203 -0.41 5.45 -6.80
C VAL A 203 -0.55 4.82 -8.18
N LEU A 204 -0.24 3.55 -8.30
CA LEU A 204 -0.15 2.82 -9.56
C LEU A 204 -1.16 1.67 -9.61
N PRO A 205 -1.77 1.39 -10.77
CA PRO A 205 -2.41 0.10 -10.97
C PRO A 205 -1.34 -1.00 -11.05
N PRO A 206 -1.67 -2.26 -10.72
CA PRO A 206 -0.77 -3.42 -10.85
C PRO A 206 -0.60 -3.80 -12.33
N SER A 207 0.02 -2.92 -13.12
CA SER A 207 0.25 -3.13 -14.55
C SER A 207 1.72 -2.91 -14.88
N ALA A 208 2.25 -3.70 -15.81
CA ALA A 208 3.63 -3.58 -16.26
C ALA A 208 3.96 -2.18 -16.80
N ALA A 209 3.02 -1.55 -17.51
CA ALA A 209 3.19 -0.20 -18.04
C ALA A 209 3.37 0.85 -16.93
N ALA A 210 2.50 0.84 -15.90
CA ALA A 210 2.58 1.81 -14.80
C ALA A 210 3.82 1.58 -13.93
N LEU A 211 4.11 0.33 -13.57
CA LEU A 211 5.28 -0.04 -12.78
C LEU A 211 6.58 0.28 -13.53
N GLY A 212 6.66 -0.03 -14.84
CA GLY A 212 7.80 0.28 -15.67
C GLY A 212 8.01 1.78 -15.90
N ALA A 213 6.94 2.56 -16.04
CA ALA A 213 7.03 4.01 -16.10
C ALA A 213 7.59 4.61 -14.80
N TRP A 214 7.09 4.14 -13.66
CA TRP A 214 7.58 4.58 -12.35
C TRP A 214 9.02 4.14 -12.06
N ALA A 215 9.38 2.89 -12.39
CA ALA A 215 10.74 2.38 -12.21
C ALA A 215 11.77 3.20 -13.02
N ARG A 216 11.46 3.52 -14.28
CA ARG A 216 12.29 4.40 -15.11
C ARG A 216 12.40 5.81 -14.53
N LEU A 217 11.29 6.35 -14.00
CA LEU A 217 11.29 7.66 -13.34
C LEU A 217 12.23 7.67 -12.13
N VAL A 218 12.12 6.70 -11.21
CA VAL A 218 12.94 6.64 -9.98
C VAL A 218 14.41 6.37 -10.31
N ALA A 219 14.67 5.52 -11.31
CA ALA A 219 16.03 5.24 -11.79
C ALA A 219 16.66 6.41 -12.56
N GLY A 220 15.90 7.46 -12.91
CA GLY A 220 16.39 8.58 -13.71
C GLY A 220 16.69 8.20 -15.16
N LEU A 221 16.03 7.16 -15.68
CA LEU A 221 16.21 6.67 -17.05
C LEU A 221 15.26 7.35 -18.06
N GLY A 222 14.40 8.25 -17.60
CA GLY A 222 13.46 9.00 -18.44
C GLY A 222 13.89 10.45 -18.62
N SER A 223 13.53 11.05 -19.75
CA SER A 223 13.90 12.42 -20.14
C SER A 223 12.92 13.51 -19.70
N GLY A 224 11.95 13.22 -18.81
CA GLY A 224 10.98 14.22 -18.40
C GLY A 224 9.89 13.78 -17.43
N ALA A 225 8.91 14.65 -17.24
CA ALA A 225 7.75 14.40 -16.40
C ALA A 225 6.83 13.34 -17.02
N VAL A 226 6.29 12.44 -16.20
CA VAL A 226 5.35 11.38 -16.63
C VAL A 226 3.96 11.63 -16.04
N PRO A 227 2.87 11.26 -16.75
CA PRO A 227 1.53 11.26 -16.17
C PRO A 227 1.49 10.38 -14.92
N ALA A 228 0.85 10.85 -13.86
CA ALA A 228 0.77 10.15 -12.60
C ALA A 228 -0.53 10.44 -11.85
N GLU A 229 -0.93 9.45 -11.07
CA GLU A 229 -1.89 9.59 -9.98
C GLU A 229 -1.08 9.60 -8.68
N VAL A 230 -1.33 10.57 -7.79
CA VAL A 230 -0.63 10.66 -6.51
C VAL A 230 -1.61 10.79 -5.34
N GLY A 231 -1.30 10.13 -4.24
CA GLY A 231 -1.94 10.34 -2.95
C GLY A 231 -1.15 11.35 -2.13
N ARG A 232 -1.84 12.24 -1.41
CA ARG A 232 -1.20 13.17 -0.46
C ARG A 232 -1.13 12.55 0.93
N VAL A 233 0.05 12.61 1.52
CA VAL A 233 0.33 12.15 2.88
C VAL A 233 0.94 13.27 3.71
N LEU A 234 0.57 13.35 4.99
CA LEU A 234 0.95 14.43 5.89
C LEU A 234 1.54 13.84 7.16
N PRO A 235 2.43 14.56 7.87
CA PRO A 235 2.97 14.09 9.14
C PRO A 235 1.88 13.87 10.19
N GLY A 236 0.88 14.77 10.22
CA GLY A 236 -0.34 14.66 11.03
C GLY A 236 -1.57 14.43 10.16
N HIS A 237 -1.54 13.45 9.24
CA HIS A 237 -2.69 13.16 8.37
C HIS A 237 -3.94 12.95 9.22
N PRO A 238 -5.08 13.61 8.94
CA PRO A 238 -6.24 13.51 9.80
C PRO A 238 -6.91 12.15 9.69
N ALA A 239 -7.48 11.66 10.79
CA ALA A 239 -8.43 10.56 10.72
C ALA A 239 -9.70 11.02 9.99
N ALA A 240 -10.30 10.12 9.20
CA ALA A 240 -11.60 10.39 8.61
C ALA A 240 -12.66 10.54 9.71
N PRO A 241 -13.63 11.45 9.53
CA PRO A 241 -14.72 11.62 10.49
C PRO A 241 -15.39 10.29 10.84
N ALA A 242 -15.86 10.17 12.09
CA ALA A 242 -16.72 9.07 12.50
C ALA A 242 -17.92 9.01 11.55
N ALA A 243 -18.01 7.96 10.72
CA ALA A 243 -19.21 7.74 9.95
C ALA A 243 -20.35 7.48 10.93
N ALA A 244 -21.56 8.00 10.63
CA ALA A 244 -22.75 7.58 11.37
C ALA A 244 -22.79 6.04 11.43
N PRO A 245 -23.16 5.44 12.57
CA PRO A 245 -23.15 3.99 12.72
C PRO A 245 -23.90 3.37 11.55
N ARG A 246 -23.26 2.43 10.82
CA ARG A 246 -23.87 1.74 9.65
C ARG A 246 -25.22 1.08 9.96
N MET A 247 -25.52 0.91 11.25
CA MET A 247 -26.80 0.46 11.78
C MET A 247 -27.98 1.43 11.54
N ALA A 248 -27.73 2.66 11.11
CA ALA A 248 -28.79 3.62 10.81
C ALA A 248 -29.42 3.44 9.41
N ARG A 249 -28.83 2.61 8.52
CA ARG A 249 -29.33 2.47 7.14
C ARG A 249 -30.08 1.16 6.94
N PRO A 250 -31.30 1.19 6.38
CA PRO A 250 -32.05 -0.02 6.10
C PRO A 250 -31.33 -0.87 5.03
N PRO A 251 -31.33 -2.22 5.14
CA PRO A 251 -30.63 -3.10 4.19
C PRO A 251 -30.96 -2.83 2.72
N ARG A 252 -32.22 -2.48 2.41
CA ARG A 252 -32.67 -2.11 1.06
C ARG A 252 -31.91 -0.90 0.50
N GLU A 253 -31.57 0.09 1.33
CA GLU A 253 -30.80 1.25 0.90
C GLU A 253 -29.34 0.87 0.61
N LEU A 254 -28.74 -0.02 1.40
CA LEU A 254 -27.39 -0.53 1.15
C LEU A 254 -27.31 -1.25 -0.21
N VAL A 255 -28.29 -2.12 -0.49
CA VAL A 255 -28.37 -2.84 -1.78
C VAL A 255 -28.58 -1.87 -2.94
N ARG A 256 -29.47 -0.87 -2.80
CA ARG A 256 -29.67 0.14 -3.85
C ARG A 256 -28.39 0.92 -4.16
N ARG A 257 -27.67 1.39 -3.13
CA ARG A 257 -26.40 2.12 -3.29
C ARG A 257 -25.31 1.27 -3.93
N PHE A 258 -25.25 -0.01 -3.57
CA PHE A 258 -24.33 -0.94 -4.20
C PHE A 258 -24.65 -1.11 -5.69
N ARG A 259 -25.90 -1.44 -6.03
CA ARG A 259 -26.34 -1.59 -7.43
C ARG A 259 -26.14 -0.35 -8.28
N SER A 260 -26.27 0.85 -7.70
CA SER A 260 -26.09 2.10 -8.45
C SER A 260 -24.63 2.47 -8.71
N SER A 261 -23.67 1.75 -8.13
CA SER A 261 -22.28 2.20 -8.13
C SER A 261 -21.21 1.12 -8.32
N ALA A 262 -21.60 -0.15 -8.24
CA ALA A 262 -20.74 -1.30 -8.46
C ALA A 262 -20.73 -1.72 -9.94
N SER A 263 -19.71 -2.48 -10.34
CA SER A 263 -19.66 -3.10 -11.66
C SER A 263 -20.83 -4.09 -11.84
N PRO A 264 -21.34 -4.29 -13.07
CA PRO A 264 -22.36 -5.31 -13.33
C PRO A 264 -21.96 -6.71 -12.84
N ARG A 265 -20.68 -7.06 -13.00
CA ARG A 265 -20.11 -8.34 -12.53
C ARG A 265 -20.09 -8.43 -11.00
N ALA A 266 -19.75 -7.35 -10.29
CA ALA A 266 -19.84 -7.30 -8.84
C ALA A 266 -21.29 -7.45 -8.34
N VAL A 267 -22.25 -6.83 -9.02
CA VAL A 267 -23.68 -6.99 -8.71
C VAL A 267 -24.12 -8.44 -8.90
N GLN A 268 -23.76 -9.05 -10.02
CA GLN A 268 -24.10 -10.44 -10.31
C GLN A 268 -23.42 -11.40 -9.33
N LEU A 269 -22.15 -11.17 -8.99
CA LEU A 269 -21.43 -11.96 -7.99
C LEU A 269 -22.10 -11.84 -6.62
N ALA A 270 -22.52 -10.65 -6.20
CA ALA A 270 -23.27 -10.48 -4.95
C ALA A 270 -24.59 -11.26 -4.93
N VAL A 271 -25.25 -11.43 -6.08
CA VAL A 271 -26.45 -12.28 -6.21
C VAL A 271 -26.09 -13.74 -5.96
N TYR A 272 -25.06 -14.28 -6.62
CA TYR A 272 -24.65 -15.67 -6.37
C TYR A 272 -24.22 -15.90 -4.92
N LEU A 273 -23.45 -14.97 -4.36
CA LEU A 273 -22.96 -15.07 -2.99
C LEU A 273 -24.08 -15.02 -1.94
N SER A 274 -25.24 -14.44 -2.25
CA SER A 274 -26.37 -14.32 -1.32
C SER A 274 -26.94 -15.67 -0.86
N ALA A 275 -26.70 -16.74 -1.63
CA ALA A 275 -27.17 -18.10 -1.33
C ALA A 275 -26.04 -19.03 -0.85
N THR A 276 -24.87 -18.49 -0.47
CA THR A 276 -23.68 -19.31 -0.14
C THR A 276 -23.06 -18.96 1.21
N PRO A 277 -22.31 -19.88 1.84
CA PRO A 277 -21.44 -19.54 2.95
C PRO A 277 -20.40 -18.47 2.57
N LEU A 278 -20.36 -17.37 3.32
CA LEU A 278 -19.52 -16.21 3.01
C LEU A 278 -18.08 -16.34 3.57
N THR A 279 -17.46 -17.50 3.34
CA THR A 279 -16.02 -17.67 3.58
C THR A 279 -15.25 -17.35 2.30
N LEU A 280 -14.05 -16.76 2.43
CA LEU A 280 -13.27 -16.35 1.26
C LEU A 280 -12.99 -17.49 0.26
N PRO A 281 -12.65 -18.72 0.70
CA PRO A 281 -12.46 -19.84 -0.24
C PRO A 281 -13.74 -20.18 -1.01
N VAL A 282 -14.90 -20.17 -0.35
CA VAL A 282 -16.19 -20.42 -1.00
C VAL A 282 -16.54 -19.28 -1.96
N MET A 283 -16.31 -18.03 -1.57
CA MET A 283 -16.55 -16.88 -2.43
C MET A 283 -15.70 -16.93 -3.71
N ARG A 284 -14.42 -17.31 -3.60
CA ARG A 284 -13.53 -17.53 -4.75
C ARG A 284 -13.98 -18.69 -5.64
N LEU A 285 -14.46 -19.78 -5.04
CA LEU A 285 -15.01 -20.91 -5.79
C LEU A 285 -16.25 -20.48 -6.59
N VAL A 286 -17.20 -19.80 -5.95
CA VAL A 286 -18.40 -19.27 -6.61
C VAL A 286 -18.02 -18.32 -7.73
N GLN A 287 -17.05 -17.42 -7.49
CA GLN A 287 -16.54 -16.51 -8.52
C GLN A 287 -16.04 -17.27 -9.75
N ARG A 288 -15.09 -18.19 -9.56
CA ARG A 288 -14.45 -18.94 -10.66
C ARG A 288 -15.42 -19.86 -11.41
N THR A 289 -16.42 -20.41 -10.71
CA THR A 289 -17.38 -21.35 -11.32
C THR A 289 -18.56 -20.64 -11.97
N MET A 290 -19.10 -19.58 -11.36
CA MET A 290 -20.35 -18.93 -11.82
C MET A 290 -20.10 -17.66 -12.65
N LEU A 291 -18.94 -17.01 -12.51
CA LEU A 291 -18.49 -15.89 -13.35
C LEU A 291 -17.00 -16.06 -13.71
N PRO A 292 -16.63 -17.00 -14.60
CA PRO A 292 -15.23 -17.27 -14.95
C PRO A 292 -14.50 -16.04 -15.51
N ASP A 293 -15.22 -15.13 -16.19
CA ASP A 293 -14.64 -13.89 -16.76
C ASP A 293 -14.53 -12.73 -15.75
N SER A 294 -14.82 -12.98 -14.46
CA SER A 294 -14.73 -11.94 -13.43
C SER A 294 -13.32 -11.83 -12.85
N GLU A 295 -12.95 -10.60 -12.49
CA GLU A 295 -11.63 -10.28 -11.97
C GLU A 295 -11.64 -10.28 -10.44
N PRO A 296 -10.50 -10.45 -9.75
CA PRO A 296 -10.43 -10.30 -8.29
C PRO A 296 -10.97 -8.94 -7.79
N SER A 297 -10.94 -7.90 -8.64
CA SER A 297 -11.55 -6.60 -8.36
C SER A 297 -13.07 -6.65 -8.20
N ASP A 298 -13.77 -7.51 -8.94
CA ASP A 298 -15.22 -7.64 -8.82
C ASP A 298 -15.60 -8.22 -7.45
N LEU A 299 -14.83 -9.20 -6.96
CA LEU A 299 -15.00 -9.73 -5.60
C LEU A 299 -14.62 -8.70 -4.54
N ALA A 300 -13.55 -7.93 -4.75
CA ALA A 300 -13.16 -6.84 -3.86
C ALA A 300 -14.25 -5.77 -3.74
N GLU A 301 -14.92 -5.42 -4.85
CA GLU A 301 -16.07 -4.51 -4.82
C GLU A 301 -17.20 -5.00 -3.91
N VAL A 302 -17.50 -6.31 -3.93
CA VAL A 302 -18.48 -6.90 -3.01
C VAL A 302 -18.00 -6.82 -1.56
N LEU A 303 -16.73 -7.14 -1.29
CA LEU A 303 -16.13 -7.04 0.06
C LEU A 303 -16.16 -5.61 0.62
N LEU A 304 -15.94 -4.62 -0.24
CA LEU A 304 -15.89 -3.20 0.11
C LEU A 304 -17.25 -2.50 0.06
N SER A 305 -18.26 -3.11 -0.58
CA SER A 305 -19.63 -2.58 -0.73
C SER A 305 -20.30 -2.21 0.60
N GLY A 306 -19.89 -2.93 1.64
CA GLY A 306 -20.49 -2.88 2.94
C GLY A 306 -21.77 -3.70 3.12
N LEU A 307 -22.11 -4.55 2.16
CA LEU A 307 -23.14 -5.58 2.28
C LEU A 307 -22.72 -6.69 3.24
N LEU A 308 -21.41 -6.96 3.34
CA LEU A 308 -20.85 -8.02 4.15
C LEU A 308 -20.40 -7.51 5.53
N ARG A 309 -20.52 -8.37 6.54
CA ARG A 309 -20.01 -8.14 7.90
C ARG A 309 -19.30 -9.39 8.38
N ARG A 310 -18.14 -9.19 9.01
CA ARG A 310 -17.42 -10.29 9.66
C ARG A 310 -18.18 -10.75 10.89
N ALA A 311 -18.48 -12.04 10.98
CA ALA A 311 -18.97 -12.65 12.21
C ALA A 311 -17.88 -12.55 13.29
N GLY A 312 -18.23 -12.03 14.48
CA GLY A 312 -17.29 -11.89 15.60
C GLY A 312 -16.55 -10.56 15.73
N ALA A 313 -16.82 -9.55 14.90
CA ALA A 313 -16.35 -8.19 15.20
C ALA A 313 -17.08 -7.67 16.45
N PRO A 314 -16.38 -7.09 17.46
CA PRO A 314 -17.05 -6.55 18.64
C PRO A 314 -18.09 -5.53 18.18
N GLN A 315 -19.35 -5.80 18.55
CA GLN A 315 -20.39 -4.80 18.45
C GLN A 315 -19.92 -3.60 19.28
N GLN A 316 -19.92 -2.40 18.70
CA GLN A 316 -19.70 -1.17 19.48
C GLN A 316 -20.63 -1.22 20.71
N PRO A 317 -20.15 -0.86 21.91
CA PRO A 317 -20.85 -1.08 23.18
C PRO A 317 -22.01 -0.10 23.40
N ALA A 318 -22.89 0.05 22.42
CA ALA A 318 -24.15 0.80 22.55
C ALA A 318 -25.37 -0.13 22.68
N GLN A 319 -25.21 -1.46 22.55
CA GLN A 319 -26.34 -2.40 22.54
C GLN A 319 -26.39 -3.39 23.70
N GLN A 320 -25.41 -3.42 24.60
CA GLN A 320 -25.55 -4.21 25.84
C GLN A 320 -26.53 -3.58 26.84
N HIS A 321 -26.70 -2.25 26.83
CA HIS A 321 -27.59 -1.57 27.79
C HIS A 321 -29.09 -1.75 27.49
N LEU A 322 -29.50 -2.03 26.24
CA LEU A 322 -30.90 -2.25 25.89
C LEU A 322 -31.39 -3.70 26.04
N ARG A 323 -30.48 -4.66 26.28
CA ARG A 323 -30.86 -6.06 26.58
C ARG A 323 -31.02 -6.37 28.06
N GLN A 324 -30.51 -5.52 28.97
CA GLN A 324 -30.69 -5.70 30.42
C GLN A 324 -31.93 -4.99 31.00
N VAL A 325 -32.47 -3.96 30.34
CA VAL A 325 -33.63 -3.19 30.87
C VAL A 325 -35.00 -3.84 30.55
N ARG A 326 -35.07 -4.87 29.70
CA ARG A 326 -36.32 -5.57 29.35
C ARG A 326 -36.62 -6.86 30.13
N ARG A 327 -35.86 -7.18 31.19
CA ARG A 327 -36.06 -8.39 32.02
C ARG A 327 -36.51 -8.18 33.46
N LEU A 328 -36.96 -6.98 33.82
CA LEU A 328 -37.55 -6.71 35.14
C LEU A 328 -38.87 -5.96 34.98
N ARG A 329 -39.97 -6.72 34.88
CA ARG A 329 -41.36 -6.42 35.28
C ARG A 329 -42.32 -7.26 34.43
N VAL A 330 -42.66 -8.46 34.90
CA VAL A 330 -44.03 -9.01 34.96
C VAL A 330 -43.98 -10.16 35.98
N GLY A 331 -44.80 -10.10 37.03
CA GLY A 331 -45.03 -11.24 37.93
C GLY A 331 -45.13 -10.94 39.42
N GLN A 332 -46.00 -10.01 39.84
CA GLN A 332 -46.67 -10.12 41.15
C GLN A 332 -48.16 -9.91 40.90
N HIS A 333 -48.89 -11.02 40.94
CA HIS A 333 -50.21 -11.23 41.56
C HIS A 333 -50.45 -12.73 41.62
#